data_AF-A0A3C0FYM4-F1
#
_entry.id   AF-A0A3C0FYM4-F1
#
_cell.length_a   1.000
_cell.length_b   1.000
_cell.length_c   1.000
_cell.angle_alpha   90.00
_cell.angle_beta   90.00
_cell.angle_gamma   90.00
#
_symmetry.space_group_name_H-M   'P 1'
#
loop_
_entity.id
_entity.type
_entity.pdbx_description
1 polymer ?
#
loop_
_entity_poly.entity_id
_entity_poly.type
_entity_poly.pdbx_seq_one_letter_code
_entity_poly.pdbx_strand_id
1 'polypeptide(L)'
;MYLKPRYNPKLKRSRSKYGNKKTTIHGITFDSKWESERYLYLKSLEKAGRIKDLELQPRYNILVNDQKICAYVADFKYNKENADGIWEHIV
;
A
#
# COMPACT_ATOMS: atom_id res chain seq x y z
N MET A 1 39.19 -26.36 -3.89
CA MET A 1 37.83 -26.94 -4.08
C MET A 1 36.83 -26.11 -3.28
N TYR A 2 36.00 -25.30 -3.94
CA TYR A 2 34.93 -24.58 -3.25
C TYR A 2 33.74 -25.52 -3.01
N LEU A 3 33.47 -25.83 -1.75
CA LEU A 3 32.27 -26.57 -1.34
C LEU A 3 31.04 -25.67 -1.54
N LYS A 4 30.13 -26.06 -2.45
CA LYS A 4 28.82 -25.39 -2.57
C LYS A 4 28.05 -25.61 -1.26
N PRO A 5 27.51 -24.55 -0.63
CA PRO A 5 26.70 -24.71 0.57
C PRO A 5 25.46 -25.57 0.26
N ARG A 6 25.20 -26.56 1.12
CA ARG A 6 23.98 -27.39 1.05
C ARG A 6 22.76 -26.50 1.32
N TYR A 7 21.71 -26.66 0.52
CA TYR A 7 20.44 -25.95 0.69
C TYR A 7 19.94 -26.08 2.13
N ASN A 8 19.92 -24.98 2.88
CA ASN A 8 19.42 -24.92 4.25
C ASN A 8 18.11 -24.10 4.28
N PRO A 9 16.94 -24.74 4.40
CA PRO A 9 15.66 -24.04 4.40
C PRO A 9 15.48 -23.09 5.61
N LYS A 10 16.34 -23.18 6.64
CA LYS A 10 16.38 -22.26 7.78
C LYS A 10 17.25 -21.02 7.55
N LEU A 11 18.07 -20.97 6.49
CA LEU A 11 18.77 -19.75 6.05
C LEU A 11 17.78 -18.82 5.32
N LYS A 12 16.73 -18.38 6.03
CA LYS A 12 15.76 -17.44 5.50
C LYS A 12 16.29 -16.01 5.63
N ARG A 13 17.36 -15.70 4.88
CA ARG A 13 17.63 -14.31 4.46
C ARG A 13 17.34 -14.18 2.97
N SER A 14 16.14 -14.63 2.60
CA SER A 14 15.59 -14.23 1.31
C SER A 14 15.26 -12.75 1.45
N ARG A 15 16.13 -11.91 0.87
CA ARG A 15 15.78 -10.52 0.55
C ARG A 15 14.40 -10.55 -0.09
N SER A 16 13.49 -9.69 0.36
CA SER A 16 12.16 -9.62 -0.24
C SER A 16 12.27 -9.44 -1.75
N LYS A 17 11.27 -9.90 -2.51
CA LYS A 17 11.27 -9.90 -3.97
C LYS A 17 11.74 -8.56 -4.57
N TYR A 18 11.41 -7.45 -3.90
CA TYR A 18 11.76 -6.09 -4.30
C TYR A 18 12.76 -5.39 -3.37
N GLY A 19 13.25 -6.05 -2.30
CA GLY A 19 14.09 -5.41 -1.29
C GLY A 19 13.40 -4.29 -0.52
N ASN A 20 12.06 -4.29 -0.48
CA ASN A 20 11.27 -3.32 0.28
C ASN A 20 11.60 -3.37 1.78
N LYS A 21 11.58 -2.19 2.40
CA LYS A 21 11.75 -2.01 3.85
C LYS A 21 10.42 -1.59 4.45
N LYS A 22 9.94 -2.37 5.43
CA LYS A 22 8.77 -1.98 6.23
C LYS A 22 9.12 -0.73 7.03
N THR A 23 8.19 0.22 7.09
CA THR A 23 8.41 1.52 7.74
C THR A 23 7.20 1.87 8.58
N THR A 24 7.41 2.33 9.82
CA THR A 24 6.34 2.79 10.70
C THR A 24 6.36 4.31 10.79
N ILE A 25 5.25 4.96 10.45
CA ILE A 25 5.07 6.41 10.49
C ILE A 25 3.79 6.71 11.27
N HIS A 26 3.86 7.57 12.29
CA HIS A 26 2.71 7.97 13.11
C HIS A 26 1.89 6.78 13.65
N GLY A 27 2.56 5.67 14.01
CA GLY A 27 1.91 4.46 14.52
C GLY A 27 1.35 3.51 13.45
N ILE A 28 1.43 3.87 12.17
CA ILE A 28 0.96 3.07 11.04
C ILE A 28 2.16 2.38 10.40
N THR A 29 2.10 1.05 10.25
CA THR A 29 3.16 0.26 9.60
C THR A 29 2.82 0.04 8.13
N PHE A 30 3.72 0.47 7.25
CA PHE A 30 3.66 0.27 5.80
C PHE A 30 4.60 -0.85 5.37
N ASP A 31 4.24 -1.56 4.31
CA ASP A 31 5.01 -2.68 3.77
C ASP A 31 6.22 -2.20 2.94
N SER A 32 6.20 -0.94 2.51
CA SER A 32 7.33 -0.30 1.85
C SER A 32 7.56 1.15 2.29
N LYS A 33 8.81 1.61 2.13
CA LYS A 33 9.17 3.03 2.33
C LYS A 33 8.38 3.95 1.38
N TRP A 34 8.15 3.50 0.14
CA TRP A 34 7.48 4.28 -0.89
C TRP A 34 6.00 4.52 -0.55
N GLU A 35 5.30 3.50 -0.04
CA GLU A 35 3.95 3.67 0.52
C GLU A 35 3.94 4.72 1.63
N SER A 36 4.92 4.65 2.55
CA SER A 36 4.98 5.58 3.68
C SER A 36 5.23 7.03 3.23
N GLU A 37 6.04 7.24 2.19
CA GLU A 37 6.27 8.56 1.58
C GLU A 37 5.02 9.05 0.85
N ARG A 38 4.32 8.16 0.13
CA ARG A 38 3.05 8.48 -0.53
C ARG A 38 1.98 8.88 0.48
N TYR A 39 1.89 8.18 1.61
CA TYR A 39 0.98 8.52 2.70
C TYR A 39 1.24 9.94 3.24
N LEU A 40 2.50 10.28 3.51
CA LEU A 40 2.87 11.62 3.99
C LEU A 40 2.47 12.71 2.98
N TYR A 41 2.70 12.45 1.69
CA TYR A 41 2.29 13.37 0.62
C TYR A 41 0.77 13.57 0.60
N LEU A 42 -0.01 12.48 0.61
CA LEU A 42 -1.47 12.55 0.65
C LEU A 42 -1.96 13.28 1.91
N LYS A 43 -1.36 13.03 3.07
CA LYS A 43 -1.72 13.73 4.31
C LYS A 43 -1.44 15.23 4.25
N SER A 44 -0.38 15.63 3.54
CA SER A 44 -0.10 17.04 3.27
C SER A 44 -1.16 17.67 2.35
N LEU A 45 -1.57 16.96 1.29
CA LEU A 45 -2.64 17.40 0.39
C LEU A 45 -4.00 17.52 1.09
N GLU A 46 -4.28 16.61 2.04
CA GLU A 46 -5.50 16.64 2.84
C GLU A 46 -5.53 17.89 3.72
N LYS A 47 -4.40 18.20 4.38
CA LYS A 47 -4.24 19.45 5.15
C LYS A 47 -4.39 20.70 4.29
N ALA A 48 -3.94 20.64 3.03
CA ALA A 48 -4.11 21.73 2.06
C ALA A 48 -5.52 21.80 1.45
N GLY A 49 -6.43 20.90 1.83
CA GLY A 49 -7.81 20.84 1.32
C GLY A 49 -7.96 20.32 -0.10
N ARG A 50 -6.89 19.78 -0.71
CA ARG A 50 -6.88 19.28 -2.09
C ARG A 50 -7.40 17.85 -2.23
N ILE A 51 -7.36 17.09 -1.13
CA ILE A 51 -7.99 15.77 -1.05
C ILE A 51 -8.84 15.66 0.22
N LYS A 52 -9.79 14.73 0.21
CA LYS A 52 -10.70 14.41 1.32
C LYS A 52 -10.83 12.90 1.49
N ASP A 53 -11.29 12.49 2.66
CA ASP A 53 -11.65 11.10 2.98
C ASP A 53 -10.50 10.10 2.74
N LEU A 54 -9.28 10.44 3.18
CA LEU A 54 -8.13 9.55 3.03
C LEU A 54 -8.29 8.31 3.91
N GLU A 55 -8.50 7.17 3.26
CA GLU A 55 -8.63 5.84 3.85
C GLU A 55 -7.43 4.96 3.46
N LEU A 56 -6.92 4.20 4.42
CA LEU A 56 -5.78 3.31 4.25
C LEU A 56 -6.25 1.86 4.16
N GLN A 57 -5.66 1.10 3.23
CA GLN A 57 -5.92 -0.33 3.09
C GLN A 57 -7.42 -0.71 2.98
N PRO A 58 -8.25 0.03 2.21
CA PRO A 58 -9.66 -0.33 2.04
C PRO A 58 -9.79 -1.69 1.34
N ARG A 59 -10.73 -2.49 1.83
CA ARG A 59 -10.94 -3.86 1.36
C ARG A 59 -12.22 -3.97 0.54
N TYR A 60 -12.08 -4.43 -0.70
CA TYR A 60 -13.16 -4.66 -1.64
C TYR A 60 -13.33 -6.15 -1.86
N ASN A 61 -14.48 -6.71 -1.47
CA ASN A 61 -14.79 -8.10 -1.76
C ASN A 61 -15.26 -8.22 -3.21
N ILE A 62 -14.61 -9.07 -3.99
CA ILE A 62 -15.01 -9.37 -5.36
C ILE A 62 -15.96 -10.56 -5.32
N LEU A 63 -17.22 -10.30 -5.66
CA LEU A 63 -18.31 -11.27 -5.70
C LEU A 63 -18.70 -11.51 -7.17
N VAL A 64 -18.94 -12.76 -7.53
CA VAL A 64 -19.53 -13.14 -8.83
C VAL A 64 -20.68 -14.09 -8.55
N ASN A 65 -21.88 -13.77 -9.03
CA ASN A 65 -23.12 -14.50 -8.72
C ASN A 65 -23.29 -14.73 -7.21
N ASP A 66 -23.11 -13.66 -6.43
CA ASP A 66 -23.16 -13.67 -4.96
C ASP A 66 -22.14 -14.57 -4.24
N GLN A 67 -21.22 -15.19 -4.99
CA GLN A 67 -20.13 -15.98 -4.41
C GLN A 67 -18.86 -15.16 -4.30
N LYS A 68 -18.28 -15.13 -3.09
CA LYS A 68 -17.01 -14.44 -2.84
C LYS A 68 -15.85 -15.19 -3.47
N ILE A 69 -15.19 -14.55 -4.44
CA ILE A 69 -13.99 -15.08 -5.09
C ILE A 69 -12.76 -14.69 -4.28
N CYS A 70 -12.54 -13.38 -4.11
CA CYS A 70 -11.37 -12.87 -3.41
C CYS A 70 -11.66 -11.48 -2.82
N ALA A 71 -10.67 -10.90 -2.16
CA ALA A 71 -10.72 -9.51 -1.75
C ALA A 71 -9.53 -8.77 -2.34
N TYR A 72 -9.82 -7.66 -2.98
CA TYR A 72 -8.83 -6.67 -3.37
C TYR A 72 -8.62 -5.70 -2.20
N VAL A 73 -7.37 -5.50 -1.82
CA VAL A 73 -6.99 -4.51 -0.80
C VAL A 73 -6.17 -3.46 -1.53
N ALA A 74 -6.71 -2.25 -1.64
CA ALA A 74 -5.98 -1.13 -2.25
C ALA A 74 -5.05 -0.49 -1.21
N ASP A 75 -4.02 0.24 -1.63
CA ASP A 75 -3.12 0.91 -0.67
C ASP A 75 -3.77 2.16 -0.05
N PHE A 76 -4.47 2.95 -0.87
CA PHE A 76 -5.07 4.23 -0.50
C PHE A 76 -6.41 4.42 -1.20
N LYS A 77 -7.36 5.09 -0.54
CA LYS A 77 -8.56 5.61 -1.18
C LYS A 77 -8.79 7.03 -0.71
N TYR A 78 -9.11 7.94 -1.62
CA TYR A 78 -9.34 9.34 -1.31
C TYR A 78 -10.07 10.05 -2.46
N ASN A 79 -10.69 11.18 -2.13
CA ASN A 79 -11.33 12.06 -3.09
C ASN A 79 -10.38 13.22 -3.38
N LYS A 80 -10.15 13.54 -4.65
CA LYS A 80 -9.23 14.61 -5.07
C LYS A 80 -9.96 15.63 -5.92
N GLU A 81 -9.72 16.91 -5.64
CA GLU A 81 -10.22 18.00 -6.47
C GLU A 81 -9.26 18.29 -7.63
N ASN A 82 -9.80 18.35 -8.83
CA ASN A 82 -9.09 18.78 -10.04
C ASN A 82 -9.11 20.29 -10.23
N ALA A 83 -8.33 20.78 -11.19
CA ALA A 83 -8.24 22.21 -11.51
C ALA A 83 -9.59 22.83 -11.89
N ASP A 84 -10.49 22.06 -12.50
CA ASP A 84 -11.83 22.48 -12.90
C ASP A 84 -12.86 22.42 -11.74
N GLY A 85 -12.43 22.10 -10.52
CA GLY A 85 -13.30 21.95 -9.33
C GLY A 85 -14.08 20.62 -9.29
N ILE A 86 -13.79 19.70 -10.21
CA ILE A 86 -14.40 18.37 -10.25
C ILE A 86 -13.71 17.46 -9.23
N TRP A 87 -14.49 16.72 -8.45
CA TRP A 87 -13.99 15.75 -7.49
C TRP A 87 -13.89 14.36 -8.12
N GLU A 88 -12.70 13.78 -8.08
CA GLU A 88 -12.41 12.43 -8.54
C GLU A 88 -12.23 11.47 -7.37
N HIS A 89 -12.80 10.28 -7.50
CA HIS A 89 -12.65 9.19 -6.54
C HIS A 89 -11.46 8.32 -6.96
N ILE A 90 -10.43 8.25 -6.11
CA ILE A 90 -9.21 7.48 -6.36
C ILE A 90 -9.16 6.30 -5.39
N VAL A 91 -8.87 5.11 -5.93
CA VAL A 91 -8.69 3.83 -5.23
C VAL A 91 -7.42 3.16 -5.76
#